data_AF-A0A1V4YCW4-F1
#
_entry.id   AF-A0A1V4YCW4-F1
#
_cell.length_a   1.000
_cell.length_b   1.000
_cell.length_c   1.000
_cell.angle_alpha   90.00
_cell.angle_beta   90.00
_cell.angle_gamma   90.00
#
_symmetry.space_group_name_H-M   'P 1'
#
loop_
_entity.id
_entity.type
_entity.pdbx_description
1 polymer ?
#
loop_
_entity_poly.entity_id
_entity_poly.type
_entity_poly.pdbx_seq_one_letter_code
_entity_poly.pdbx_strand_id
1 'polypeptide(L)'
;MTANNRSLINCIPVMLAIFFIMASSGCTTSPAQDVLKGNISFDEQNVSFSNATAYVTIEDVSIADSPSIVVEEQIISGLSVNGTSNTFQYALSTSKLEEGKTYSLSVHIDVDGDGNVSQADYITTQNYPLTLASKTLDVVVQKVSEDGTVAKVFTEEQNGTSSNLKIGELVTVRLEENPTTGYSWNMSFTDGLKVVKDEYISSAQAGVVGAGGVHEWTIQASNAGQYNVSGIYKRPWENITGNENTFNMKLNVNP
;
A
#
# COMPACT_ATOMS: atom_id res chain seq x y z
N MET A 1 59.69 28.80 -30.73
CA MET A 1 59.82 28.74 -29.27
C MET A 1 59.20 30.02 -28.71
N THR A 2 58.42 29.87 -27.63
CA THR A 2 57.98 30.90 -26.65
C THR A 2 57.01 31.98 -27.19
N ALA A 3 55.69 31.80 -27.08
CA ALA A 3 54.81 32.06 -25.91
C ALA A 3 54.62 33.56 -25.60
N ASN A 4 53.38 34.08 -25.69
CA ASN A 4 52.65 34.57 -24.51
C ASN A 4 51.25 35.14 -24.80
N ASN A 5 50.34 34.77 -23.91
CA ASN A 5 49.06 35.37 -23.53
C ASN A 5 48.95 36.91 -23.64
N ARG A 6 47.74 37.40 -23.96
CA ARG A 6 46.92 38.23 -23.05
C ARG A 6 45.53 38.52 -23.63
N SER A 7 44.51 38.19 -22.84
CA SER A 7 43.12 38.65 -22.97
C SER A 7 43.01 40.17 -22.85
N LEU A 8 41.99 40.72 -23.50
CA LEU A 8 40.92 41.57 -22.92
C LEU A 8 40.30 42.39 -24.06
N ILE A 9 39.04 42.12 -24.41
CA ILE A 9 38.22 43.05 -25.18
C ILE A 9 36.97 43.31 -24.36
N ASN A 10 36.90 44.54 -23.84
CA ASN A 10 35.68 45.15 -23.34
C ASN A 10 35.64 46.56 -23.93
N CYS A 11 34.65 46.84 -24.79
CA CYS A 11 34.10 48.18 -25.06
C CYS A 11 32.90 48.05 -26.02
N ILE A 12 31.71 48.30 -25.47
CA ILE A 12 30.40 48.48 -26.11
C ILE A 12 30.28 49.97 -26.54
N PRO A 13 29.66 50.32 -27.68
CA PRO A 13 28.26 50.82 -27.72
C PRO A 13 27.46 50.29 -28.93
N VAL A 14 26.20 49.84 -28.78
CA VAL A 14 24.94 50.65 -28.84
C VAL A 14 24.91 51.48 -30.15
N MET A 15 24.04 51.25 -31.14
CA MET A 15 22.59 51.41 -31.12
C MET A 15 22.04 51.10 -32.54
N LEU A 16 20.94 50.36 -32.69
CA LEU A 16 19.77 50.87 -33.44
C LEU A 16 18.55 49.96 -33.26
N ALA A 17 17.45 50.60 -32.87
CA ALA A 17 16.17 50.01 -32.53
C ALA A 17 15.45 49.41 -33.74
N ILE A 18 14.87 48.22 -33.57
CA ILE A 18 13.82 47.71 -34.46
C ILE A 18 12.65 47.19 -33.62
N PHE A 19 11.56 47.94 -33.78
CA PHE A 19 10.14 47.65 -33.59
C PHE A 19 9.71 46.38 -32.85
N PHE A 20 9.00 46.64 -31.77
CA PHE A 20 8.02 45.81 -31.10
C PHE A 20 7.01 45.22 -32.11
N ILE A 21 7.02 43.89 -32.28
CA ILE A 21 5.83 43.13 -32.62
C ILE A 21 5.72 42.05 -31.56
N MET A 22 4.82 42.25 -30.59
CA MET A 22 4.34 41.18 -29.73
C MET A 22 3.53 40.22 -30.59
N ALA A 23 4.10 39.06 -30.90
CA ALA A 23 3.35 37.91 -31.37
C ALA A 23 3.78 36.71 -30.54
N SER A 24 2.80 36.20 -29.80
CA SER A 24 2.79 34.96 -29.02
C SER A 24 3.99 34.75 -28.11
N SER A 25 3.76 34.92 -26.81
CA SER A 25 4.35 34.04 -25.82
C SER A 25 4.12 32.60 -26.29
N GLY A 26 5.10 32.04 -27.00
CA GLY A 26 5.34 30.62 -27.01
C GLY A 26 5.63 30.30 -25.55
N CYS A 27 4.58 30.02 -24.79
CA CYS A 27 4.70 29.30 -23.55
C CYS A 27 5.17 27.92 -24.00
N THR A 28 6.48 27.73 -24.15
CA THR A 28 7.06 26.41 -24.17
C THR A 28 6.83 25.90 -22.75
N THR A 29 5.68 25.27 -22.54
CA THR A 29 5.42 24.47 -21.36
C THR A 29 6.57 23.48 -21.26
N SER A 30 7.38 23.68 -20.23
CA SER A 30 8.45 22.77 -19.87
C SER A 30 7.88 21.34 -19.75
N PRO A 31 8.52 20.32 -20.34
CA PRO A 31 8.00 18.94 -20.36
C PRO A 31 8.24 18.23 -19.01
N ALA A 32 7.83 18.86 -17.91
CA ALA A 32 8.09 18.40 -16.54
C ALA A 32 6.81 17.98 -15.78
N GLN A 33 5.67 17.81 -16.46
CA GLN A 33 4.38 17.69 -15.77
C GLN A 33 3.67 16.33 -15.92
N ASP A 34 4.03 15.42 -16.82
CA ASP A 34 3.27 14.17 -17.01
C ASP A 34 3.98 12.94 -16.44
N VAL A 35 4.41 13.05 -15.18
CA VAL A 35 5.03 11.96 -14.44
C VAL A 35 4.39 11.85 -13.07
N LEU A 36 3.86 10.67 -12.76
CA LEU A 36 3.41 10.27 -11.43
C LEU A 36 4.61 9.71 -10.67
N LYS A 37 4.88 10.22 -9.48
CA LYS A 37 5.95 9.72 -8.60
C LYS A 37 5.40 9.21 -7.28
N GLY A 38 6.15 8.35 -6.61
CA GLY A 38 5.68 7.82 -5.35
C GLY A 38 6.68 6.92 -4.66
N ASN A 39 6.35 6.55 -3.43
CA ASN A 39 7.06 5.55 -2.67
C ASN A 39 6.23 4.27 -2.57
N ILE A 40 6.90 3.14 -2.75
CA ILE A 40 6.40 1.81 -2.41
C ILE A 40 6.91 1.51 -1.01
N SER A 41 5.99 1.23 -0.09
CA SER A 41 6.27 0.77 1.27
C SER A 41 5.63 -0.59 1.52
N PHE A 42 6.01 -1.23 2.62
CA PHE A 42 5.53 -2.55 3.01
C PHE A 42 4.62 -2.42 4.22
N ASP A 43 3.52 -3.16 4.24
CA ASP A 43 2.61 -3.22 5.40
C ASP A 43 3.24 -4.00 6.57
N GLU A 44 4.14 -4.93 6.27
CA GLU A 44 4.83 -5.77 7.24
C GLU A 44 6.08 -5.11 7.83
N GLN A 45 6.31 -5.34 9.14
CA GLN A 45 7.57 -5.03 9.79
C GLN A 45 8.56 -6.19 9.59
N ASN A 46 9.85 -5.91 9.38
CA ASN A 46 10.90 -6.89 9.13
C ASN A 46 10.83 -7.64 7.78
N VAL A 47 10.49 -6.93 6.70
CA VAL A 47 10.62 -7.47 5.35
C VAL A 47 12.10 -7.77 5.05
N SER A 48 12.37 -8.90 4.39
CA SER A 48 13.72 -9.17 3.88
C SER A 48 13.67 -10.00 2.60
N PHE A 49 14.36 -9.51 1.58
CA PHE A 49 14.57 -10.18 0.30
C PHE A 49 15.76 -9.53 -0.40
N SER A 50 16.29 -10.20 -1.42
CA SER A 50 17.41 -9.69 -2.21
C SER A 50 17.18 -9.93 -3.69
N ASN A 51 17.56 -8.98 -4.52
CA ASN A 51 17.50 -9.07 -5.98
C ASN A 51 16.08 -9.30 -6.54
N ALA A 52 15.07 -8.71 -5.92
CA ALA A 52 13.70 -8.74 -6.41
C ALA A 52 13.48 -7.73 -7.56
N THR A 53 12.41 -7.93 -8.32
CA THR A 53 11.97 -7.03 -9.40
C THR A 53 10.57 -6.50 -9.10
N ALA A 54 10.38 -5.18 -9.10
CA ALA A 54 9.05 -4.59 -8.99
C ALA A 54 8.50 -4.18 -10.36
N TYR A 55 7.26 -4.58 -10.62
CA TYR A 55 6.41 -4.13 -11.72
C TYR A 55 5.40 -3.13 -11.14
N VAL A 56 5.48 -1.88 -11.59
CA VAL A 56 4.57 -0.82 -11.20
C VAL A 56 3.73 -0.47 -12.42
N THR A 57 2.43 -0.74 -12.39
CA THR A 57 1.54 -0.63 -13.55
C THR A 57 0.44 0.39 -13.31
N ILE A 58 0.14 1.21 -14.33
CA ILE A 58 -1.10 1.97 -14.42
C ILE A 58 -2.07 1.20 -15.28
N GLU A 59 -3.28 0.97 -14.77
CA GLU A 59 -4.30 0.18 -15.41
C GLU A 59 -5.56 1.01 -15.70
N ASP A 60 -6.12 0.91 -16.91
CA ASP A 60 -7.45 1.44 -17.24
C ASP A 60 -8.52 0.48 -16.67
N VAL A 61 -9.33 1.01 -15.76
CA VAL A 61 -10.44 0.31 -15.08
C VAL A 61 -11.78 0.96 -15.39
N SER A 62 -11.89 1.74 -16.47
CA SER A 62 -13.10 2.48 -16.86
C SER A 62 -14.28 1.61 -17.26
N ILE A 63 -14.03 0.37 -17.64
CA ILE A 63 -15.07 -0.57 -18.05
C ILE A 63 -15.27 -1.57 -16.93
N ALA A 64 -16.39 -1.43 -16.21
CA ALA A 64 -16.79 -2.40 -15.20
C ALA A 64 -16.95 -3.80 -15.82
N ASP A 65 -16.66 -4.83 -15.02
CA ASP A 65 -16.77 -6.24 -15.42
C ASP A 65 -15.90 -6.64 -16.63
N SER A 66 -14.84 -5.85 -16.91
CA SER A 66 -13.83 -6.14 -17.93
C SER A 66 -12.45 -6.28 -17.27
N PRO A 67 -11.56 -7.15 -17.79
CA PRO A 67 -10.16 -7.15 -17.36
C PRO A 67 -9.54 -5.76 -17.51
N SER A 68 -8.72 -5.37 -16.55
CA SER A 68 -8.00 -4.12 -16.59
C SER A 68 -6.94 -4.14 -17.71
N ILE A 69 -6.70 -2.98 -18.31
CA ILE A 69 -5.73 -2.84 -19.41
C ILE A 69 -4.54 -2.05 -18.91
N VAL A 70 -3.33 -2.61 -19.01
CA VAL A 70 -2.09 -1.91 -18.66
C VAL A 70 -1.81 -0.79 -19.67
N VAL A 71 -1.70 0.44 -19.16
CA VAL A 71 -1.47 1.67 -19.93
C VAL A 71 0.00 2.07 -19.91
N GLU A 72 0.61 1.93 -18.73
CA GLU A 72 2.02 2.22 -18.49
C GLU A 72 2.57 1.22 -17.47
N GLU A 73 3.83 0.82 -17.64
CA GLU A 73 4.53 -0.07 -16.74
C GLU A 73 5.96 0.45 -16.52
N GLN A 74 6.42 0.36 -15.27
CA GLN A 74 7.81 0.56 -14.90
C GLN A 74 8.32 -0.70 -14.23
N ILE A 75 9.50 -1.14 -14.65
CA ILE A 75 10.22 -2.27 -14.06
C ILE A 75 11.41 -1.74 -13.25
N ILE A 76 11.51 -2.16 -11.99
CA ILE A 76 12.59 -1.80 -11.07
C ILE A 76 13.28 -3.07 -10.59
N SER A 77 14.46 -3.36 -11.12
CA SER A 77 15.22 -4.58 -10.79
C SER A 77 16.26 -4.34 -9.69
N GLY A 78 16.66 -5.43 -9.01
CA GLY A 78 17.74 -5.40 -8.03
C GLY A 78 17.32 -4.87 -6.65
N LEU A 79 16.01 -4.91 -6.35
CA LEU A 79 15.48 -4.44 -5.06
C LEU A 79 15.94 -5.38 -3.94
N SER A 80 16.38 -4.80 -2.82
CA SER A 80 16.82 -5.56 -1.66
C SER A 80 16.37 -4.88 -0.36
N VAL A 81 15.83 -5.67 0.57
CA VAL A 81 15.34 -5.21 1.86
C VAL A 81 15.95 -6.00 3.01
N ASN A 82 16.29 -5.31 4.10
CA ASN A 82 16.85 -5.92 5.31
C ASN A 82 16.28 -5.29 6.58
N GLY A 83 15.02 -5.60 6.89
CA GLY A 83 14.44 -5.42 8.22
C GLY A 83 13.75 -4.06 8.47
N THR A 84 14.52 -2.98 8.60
CA THR A 84 14.08 -1.84 9.44
C THR A 84 13.12 -0.85 8.77
N SER A 85 13.27 -0.56 7.47
CA SER A 85 12.30 0.16 6.63
C SER A 85 12.99 0.52 5.33
N ASN A 86 12.56 -0.09 4.23
CA ASN A 86 13.09 0.24 2.91
C ASN A 86 11.93 0.63 2.02
N THR A 87 11.86 1.91 1.68
CA THR A 87 10.93 2.43 0.69
C THR A 87 11.62 2.51 -0.67
N PHE A 88 10.87 2.24 -1.74
CA PHE A 88 11.38 2.33 -3.10
C PHE A 88 10.64 3.41 -3.88
N GLN A 89 11.37 4.24 -4.62
CA GLN A 89 10.75 5.27 -5.44
C GLN A 89 10.41 4.75 -6.83
N TYR A 90 9.24 5.13 -7.32
CA TYR A 90 8.81 4.90 -8.70
C TYR A 90 8.46 6.22 -9.39
N ALA A 91 8.47 6.19 -10.72
CA ALA A 91 8.15 7.30 -11.60
C ALA A 91 7.57 6.79 -12.93
N LEU A 92 6.26 6.94 -13.12
CA LEU A 92 5.52 6.49 -14.29
C LEU A 92 5.07 7.68 -15.14
N SER A 93 5.09 7.54 -16.48
CA SER A 93 4.54 8.58 -17.34
C SER A 93 3.01 8.55 -17.31
N THR A 94 2.39 9.71 -17.13
CA THR A 94 0.94 9.88 -17.20
C THR A 94 0.48 10.46 -18.54
N SER A 95 1.39 10.56 -19.52
CA SER A 95 1.10 11.17 -20.83
C SER A 95 0.07 10.38 -21.67
N LYS A 96 -0.09 9.09 -21.37
CA LYS A 96 -1.05 8.19 -22.04
C LYS A 96 -2.43 8.17 -21.39
N LEU A 97 -2.64 8.91 -20.30
CA LEU A 97 -3.93 8.94 -19.62
C LEU A 97 -4.90 9.87 -20.36
N GLU A 98 -6.15 9.44 -20.46
CA GLU A 98 -7.22 10.14 -21.16
C GLU A 98 -8.25 10.73 -20.18
N GLU A 99 -8.90 11.82 -20.57
CA GLU A 99 -9.96 12.44 -19.78
C GLU A 99 -11.23 11.58 -19.80
N GLY A 100 -11.91 11.46 -18.66
CA GLY A 100 -13.12 10.65 -18.52
C GLY A 100 -12.88 9.14 -18.34
N LYS A 101 -11.62 8.70 -18.34
CA LYS A 101 -11.21 7.34 -17.97
C LYS A 101 -10.88 7.27 -16.48
N THR A 102 -11.07 6.09 -15.88
CA THR A 102 -10.66 5.80 -14.50
C THR A 102 -9.47 4.87 -14.52
N TYR A 103 -8.43 5.23 -13.79
CA TYR A 103 -7.19 4.48 -13.73
C TYR A 103 -6.91 4.02 -12.30
N SER A 104 -6.20 2.91 -12.15
CA SER A 104 -5.66 2.44 -10.88
C SER A 104 -4.17 2.14 -11.01
N LEU A 105 -3.45 2.23 -9.89
CA LEU A 105 -2.05 1.86 -9.80
C LEU A 105 -1.94 0.50 -9.10
N SER A 106 -1.24 -0.43 -9.73
CA SER A 106 -0.92 -1.74 -9.15
C SER A 106 0.58 -1.89 -9.01
N VAL A 107 1.03 -2.59 -7.96
CA VAL A 107 2.43 -2.99 -7.80
C VAL A 107 2.51 -4.49 -7.55
N HIS A 108 3.44 -5.14 -8.21
CA HIS A 108 3.87 -6.52 -7.97
C HIS A 108 5.38 -6.54 -7.78
N ILE A 109 5.86 -6.97 -6.62
CA ILE A 109 7.27 -7.21 -6.34
C ILE A 109 7.50 -8.71 -6.41
N ASP A 110 8.11 -9.13 -7.50
CA ASP A 110 8.54 -10.48 -7.81
C ASP A 110 9.88 -10.78 -7.11
N VAL A 111 9.81 -11.61 -6.08
CA VAL A 111 10.97 -11.94 -5.23
C VAL A 111 11.71 -13.18 -5.74
N ASP A 112 11.01 -14.13 -6.37
CA ASP A 112 11.61 -15.37 -6.86
C ASP A 112 12.08 -15.29 -8.32
N GLY A 113 11.70 -14.23 -9.03
CA GLY A 113 12.12 -13.92 -10.39
C GLY A 113 11.37 -14.71 -11.46
N ASP A 114 10.20 -15.27 -11.14
CA ASP A 114 9.43 -16.10 -12.08
C ASP A 114 8.49 -15.29 -12.99
N GLY A 115 8.31 -13.99 -12.70
CA GLY A 115 7.48 -13.06 -13.46
C GLY A 115 5.97 -13.24 -13.28
N ASN A 116 5.54 -14.14 -12.39
CA ASN A 116 4.15 -14.35 -12.00
C ASN A 116 3.96 -13.92 -10.55
N VAL A 117 2.72 -13.79 -10.11
CA VAL A 117 2.43 -13.54 -8.69
C VAL A 117 2.55 -14.84 -7.92
N SER A 118 3.53 -14.92 -7.01
CA SER A 118 3.88 -16.11 -6.24
C SER A 118 3.93 -15.84 -4.72
N GLN A 119 4.03 -16.90 -3.92
CA GLN A 119 4.07 -16.89 -2.43
C GLN A 119 5.19 -16.03 -1.83
N ALA A 120 6.27 -15.75 -2.58
CA ALA A 120 7.37 -14.93 -2.09
C ALA A 120 7.14 -13.43 -2.35
N ASP A 121 6.12 -13.09 -3.12
CA ASP A 121 5.94 -11.77 -3.71
C ASP A 121 5.14 -10.83 -2.84
N TYR A 122 5.17 -9.56 -3.23
CA TYR A 122 4.36 -8.51 -2.60
C TYR A 122 3.47 -7.84 -3.64
N ILE A 123 2.20 -7.63 -3.32
CA ILE A 123 1.23 -6.99 -4.21
C ILE A 123 0.47 -5.86 -3.52
N THR A 124 -0.06 -4.92 -4.30
CA THR A 124 -1.11 -4.00 -3.83
C THR A 124 -2.44 -4.75 -3.75
N THR A 125 -3.08 -4.73 -2.59
CA THR A 125 -4.38 -5.40 -2.34
C THR A 125 -5.55 -4.42 -2.27
N GLN A 126 -5.25 -3.12 -2.25
CA GLN A 126 -6.20 -2.02 -2.22
C GLN A 126 -6.22 -1.28 -3.56
N ASN A 127 -7.31 -0.57 -3.83
CA ASN A 127 -7.43 0.25 -5.04
C ASN A 127 -6.71 1.59 -4.86
N TYR A 128 -5.84 1.94 -5.81
CA TYR A 128 -5.08 3.19 -5.83
C TYR A 128 -5.54 4.07 -7.01
N PRO A 129 -6.69 4.76 -6.90
CA PRO A 129 -7.27 5.50 -8.01
C PRO A 129 -6.36 6.66 -8.45
N LEU A 130 -6.24 6.81 -9.77
CA LEU A 130 -5.47 7.86 -10.42
C LEU A 130 -6.38 8.81 -11.18
N THR A 131 -6.02 10.09 -11.16
CA THR A 131 -6.62 11.14 -11.98
C THR A 131 -5.53 11.79 -12.83
N LEU A 132 -5.90 12.49 -13.91
CA LEU A 132 -4.95 13.25 -14.74
C LEU A 132 -4.16 14.32 -13.95
N ALA A 133 -4.69 14.75 -12.80
CA ALA A 133 -4.04 15.71 -11.92
C ALA A 133 -3.07 15.06 -10.92
N SER A 134 -3.09 13.73 -10.77
CA SER A 134 -2.25 13.01 -9.81
C SER A 134 -0.77 13.18 -10.16
N LYS A 135 -0.01 13.88 -9.30
CA LYS A 135 1.45 14.05 -9.43
C LYS A 135 2.22 13.13 -8.50
N THR A 136 1.65 12.82 -7.34
CA THR A 136 2.24 11.96 -6.33
C THR A 136 1.23 10.97 -5.78
N LEU A 137 1.65 9.72 -5.57
CA LEU A 137 0.85 8.70 -4.89
C LEU A 137 1.80 7.76 -4.17
N ASP A 138 1.59 7.51 -2.88
CA ASP A 138 2.36 6.48 -2.16
C ASP A 138 1.51 5.21 -2.08
N VAL A 139 2.17 4.06 -2.18
CA VAL A 139 1.51 2.74 -2.20
C VAL A 139 2.13 1.82 -1.17
N VAL A 140 1.29 0.94 -0.66
CA VAL A 140 1.66 -0.08 0.33
C VAL A 140 1.44 -1.45 -0.32
N VAL A 141 2.44 -2.31 -0.24
CA VAL A 141 2.37 -3.70 -0.71
C VAL A 141 2.29 -4.67 0.46
N GLN A 142 1.58 -5.78 0.23
CA GLN A 142 1.38 -6.87 1.17
C GLN A 142 1.92 -8.16 0.59
N LYS A 143 2.45 -9.03 1.45
CA LYS A 143 2.99 -10.32 1.01
C LYS A 143 1.87 -11.25 0.56
N VAL A 144 2.13 -12.03 -0.48
CA VAL A 144 1.26 -13.11 -0.95
C VAL A 144 1.45 -14.34 -0.06
N SER A 145 0.39 -14.98 0.43
CA SER A 145 0.53 -16.17 1.32
C SER A 145 0.80 -17.47 0.56
N GLU A 146 1.17 -18.53 1.29
CA GLU A 146 1.70 -19.81 0.79
C GLU A 146 0.83 -20.64 -0.16
N ASP A 147 -0.44 -20.27 -0.33
CA ASP A 147 -1.40 -20.95 -1.19
C ASP A 147 -1.94 -20.04 -2.33
N GLY A 148 -1.33 -18.86 -2.53
CA GLY A 148 -1.80 -17.84 -3.46
C GLY A 148 -2.97 -17.00 -2.92
N THR A 149 -3.33 -17.15 -1.65
CA THR A 149 -4.40 -16.38 -1.00
C THR A 149 -3.80 -15.22 -0.21
N VAL A 150 -4.24 -13.99 -0.48
CA VAL A 150 -3.89 -12.83 0.34
C VAL A 150 -4.46 -13.05 1.74
N ALA A 151 -3.63 -12.97 2.79
CA ALA A 151 -4.13 -13.09 4.16
C ALA A 151 -5.19 -12.01 4.40
N LYS A 152 -6.43 -12.43 4.64
CA LYS A 152 -7.54 -11.49 4.71
C LYS A 152 -7.50 -10.77 6.05
N VAL A 153 -7.23 -9.47 6.00
CA VAL A 153 -7.18 -8.64 7.21
C VAL A 153 -8.54 -7.98 7.43
N PHE A 154 -9.07 -8.12 8.64
CA PHE A 154 -10.28 -7.44 9.08
C PHE A 154 -9.96 -6.52 10.24
N THR A 155 -10.46 -5.29 10.15
CA THR A 155 -10.38 -4.27 11.19
C THR A 155 -11.77 -3.96 11.72
N GLU A 156 -11.89 -2.96 12.60
CA GLU A 156 -13.16 -2.43 13.08
C GLU A 156 -14.11 -2.04 11.95
N GLU A 157 -13.60 -1.70 10.77
CA GLU A 157 -14.39 -1.36 9.58
C GLU A 157 -15.28 -2.50 9.10
N GLN A 158 -14.92 -3.75 9.38
CA GLN A 158 -15.71 -4.93 9.02
C GLN A 158 -16.66 -5.40 10.14
N ASN A 159 -16.83 -4.61 11.21
CA ASN A 159 -17.77 -4.92 12.27
C ASN A 159 -19.22 -4.98 11.75
N GLY A 160 -19.93 -6.04 12.12
CA GLY A 160 -21.29 -6.36 11.70
C GLY A 160 -21.39 -7.01 10.31
N THR A 161 -20.27 -7.23 9.62
CA THR A 161 -20.27 -7.72 8.23
C THR A 161 -20.10 -9.25 8.15
N SER A 162 -20.18 -9.77 6.92
CA SER A 162 -19.88 -11.16 6.62
C SER A 162 -18.87 -11.28 5.49
N SER A 163 -17.99 -12.29 5.57
CA SER A 163 -17.01 -12.56 4.52
C SER A 163 -17.00 -14.03 4.13
N ASN A 164 -16.78 -14.28 2.84
CA ASN A 164 -16.60 -15.63 2.31
C ASN A 164 -15.11 -16.00 2.35
N LEU A 165 -14.83 -17.24 2.75
CA LEU A 165 -13.51 -17.84 2.87
C LEU A 165 -13.52 -19.27 2.30
N LYS A 166 -12.35 -19.82 2.02
CA LYS A 166 -12.14 -21.24 1.76
C LYS A 166 -11.69 -21.99 3.02
N ILE A 167 -11.87 -23.31 3.03
CA ILE A 167 -11.30 -24.16 4.08
C ILE A 167 -9.78 -23.97 4.10
N GLY A 168 -9.22 -23.75 5.29
CA GLY A 168 -7.78 -23.55 5.46
C GLY A 168 -7.29 -22.12 5.18
N GLU A 169 -8.15 -21.21 4.71
CA GLU A 169 -7.76 -19.82 4.50
C GLU A 169 -7.46 -19.13 5.85
N LEU A 170 -6.32 -18.44 5.94
CA LEU A 170 -5.92 -17.66 7.10
C LEU A 170 -6.54 -16.26 7.04
N VAL A 171 -7.10 -15.85 8.17
CA VAL A 171 -7.70 -14.53 8.36
C VAL A 171 -7.08 -13.88 9.57
N THR A 172 -6.72 -12.61 9.49
CA THR A 172 -6.22 -11.83 10.62
C THR A 172 -7.23 -10.77 11.01
N VAL A 173 -7.68 -10.80 12.27
CA VAL A 173 -8.48 -9.73 12.87
C VAL A 173 -7.52 -8.80 13.61
N ARG A 174 -7.48 -7.52 13.23
CA ARG A 174 -6.62 -6.48 13.81
C ARG A 174 -7.51 -5.44 14.46
N LEU A 175 -7.45 -5.30 15.78
CA LEU A 175 -8.25 -4.31 16.50
C LEU A 175 -7.34 -3.40 17.33
N GLU A 176 -7.64 -2.10 17.36
CA GLU A 176 -6.96 -1.14 18.21
C GLU A 176 -7.15 -1.50 19.68
N GLU A 177 -6.04 -1.55 20.42
CA GLU A 177 -6.02 -1.91 21.83
C GLU A 177 -5.03 -1.02 22.59
N ASN A 178 -5.46 -0.51 23.75
CA ASN A 178 -4.60 0.24 24.65
C ASN A 178 -4.51 -0.41 26.04
N PRO A 179 -3.60 -1.38 26.23
CA PRO A 179 -3.44 -2.09 27.50
C PRO A 179 -3.05 -1.17 28.65
N THR A 180 -2.45 0.00 28.39
CA THR A 180 -2.04 0.95 29.43
C THR A 180 -3.23 1.56 30.18
N THR A 181 -4.43 1.50 29.60
CA THR A 181 -5.69 1.92 30.23
C THR A 181 -6.37 0.79 31.01
N GLY A 182 -5.83 -0.44 30.91
CA GLY A 182 -6.41 -1.67 31.45
C GLY A 182 -7.50 -2.30 30.58
N TYR A 183 -7.84 -1.69 29.44
CA TYR A 183 -8.80 -2.26 28.48
C TYR A 183 -8.12 -3.22 27.53
N SER A 184 -8.81 -4.32 27.21
CA SER A 184 -8.40 -5.31 26.24
C SER A 184 -9.62 -5.87 25.51
N TRP A 185 -9.43 -6.37 24.29
CA TRP A 185 -10.44 -7.11 23.56
C TRP A 185 -10.59 -8.52 24.13
N ASN A 186 -11.76 -8.79 24.69
CA ASN A 186 -12.15 -10.15 25.05
C ASN A 186 -12.80 -10.79 23.82
N MET A 187 -11.98 -11.49 23.03
CA MET A 187 -12.42 -12.20 21.82
C MET A 187 -13.12 -13.53 22.16
N SER A 188 -14.02 -13.95 21.27
CA SER A 188 -14.76 -15.20 21.28
C SER A 188 -14.90 -15.69 19.83
N PHE A 189 -14.65 -16.98 19.63
CA PHE A 189 -14.67 -17.61 18.32
C PHE A 189 -15.62 -18.81 18.36
N THR A 190 -16.41 -18.99 17.31
CA THR A 190 -17.27 -20.19 17.19
C THR A 190 -16.42 -21.45 17.09
N ASP A 191 -16.88 -22.55 17.70
CA ASP A 191 -16.22 -23.85 17.62
C ASP A 191 -15.88 -24.23 16.18
N GLY A 192 -14.64 -24.66 15.97
CA GLY A 192 -14.09 -24.99 14.65
C GLY A 192 -13.25 -23.88 14.00
N LEU A 193 -13.26 -22.66 14.55
CA LEU A 193 -12.21 -21.68 14.32
C LEU A 193 -11.03 -21.96 15.25
N LYS A 194 -9.83 -22.02 14.68
CA LYS A 194 -8.57 -22.17 15.41
C LYS A 194 -7.80 -20.86 15.36
N VAL A 195 -7.40 -20.35 16.51
CA VAL A 195 -6.43 -19.26 16.61
C VAL A 195 -5.04 -19.83 16.36
N VAL A 196 -4.40 -19.38 15.28
CA VAL A 196 -3.05 -19.75 14.86
C VAL A 196 -2.01 -18.78 15.43
N LYS A 197 -2.40 -17.50 15.58
CA LYS A 197 -1.57 -16.45 16.17
C LYS A 197 -2.44 -15.50 17.00
N ASP A 198 -1.90 -15.03 18.12
CA ASP A 198 -2.46 -14.03 19.03
C ASP A 198 -1.29 -13.16 19.49
N GLU A 199 -1.25 -11.91 19.05
CA GLU A 199 -0.14 -10.99 19.33
C GLU A 199 -0.61 -9.55 19.48
N TYR A 200 -0.13 -8.88 20.52
CA TYR A 200 -0.27 -7.44 20.66
C TYR A 200 0.97 -6.71 20.13
N ILE A 201 0.75 -5.77 19.20
CA ILE A 201 1.77 -4.91 18.60
C ILE A 201 1.61 -3.50 19.16
N SER A 202 2.59 -3.05 19.95
CA SER A 202 2.61 -1.68 20.47
C SER A 202 2.92 -0.67 19.35
N SER A 203 2.20 0.47 19.33
CA SER A 203 2.56 1.60 18.47
C SER A 203 3.59 2.55 19.10
N ALA A 204 4.09 2.21 20.29
CA ALA A 204 5.12 2.99 20.98
C ALA A 204 6.49 2.88 20.29
N GLN A 205 7.12 4.03 20.05
CA GLN A 205 8.58 4.07 19.88
C GLN A 205 9.25 3.71 21.22
N ALA A 206 10.45 3.10 21.15
CA ALA A 206 11.18 2.68 22.34
C ALA A 206 11.33 3.83 23.35
N GLY A 207 10.77 3.65 24.56
CA GLY A 207 10.81 4.63 25.65
C GLY A 207 9.56 5.52 25.81
N VAL A 208 8.54 5.37 24.96
CA VAL A 208 7.26 6.05 25.13
C VAL A 208 6.31 5.19 25.96
N VAL A 209 5.82 5.72 27.09
CA VAL A 209 4.85 5.05 27.98
C VAL A 209 3.45 5.58 27.69
N GLY A 210 2.46 4.70 27.54
CA GLY A 210 1.05 5.09 27.39
C GLY A 210 0.49 5.07 25.96
N ALA A 211 1.32 4.78 24.95
CA ALA A 211 0.82 4.58 23.60
C ALA A 211 0.00 3.28 23.53
N GLY A 212 -1.08 3.32 22.75
CA GLY A 212 -1.84 2.12 22.42
C GLY A 212 -1.08 1.22 21.44
N GLY A 213 -1.84 0.45 20.69
CA GLY A 213 -1.32 -0.49 19.71
C GLY A 213 -2.46 -1.21 19.03
N VAL A 214 -2.14 -2.33 18.41
CA VAL A 214 -3.09 -3.19 17.70
C VAL A 214 -2.91 -4.60 18.22
N HIS A 215 -4.01 -5.29 18.49
CA HIS A 215 -4.03 -6.69 18.82
C HIS A 215 -4.46 -7.48 17.59
N GLU A 216 -3.68 -8.49 17.22
CA GLU A 216 -3.89 -9.33 16.05
C GLU A 216 -4.22 -10.77 16.44
N TRP A 217 -5.32 -11.29 15.90
CA TRP A 217 -5.65 -12.71 15.94
C TRP A 217 -5.67 -13.28 14.53
N THR A 218 -4.73 -14.17 14.22
CA THR A 218 -4.80 -14.98 13.00
C THR A 218 -5.58 -16.24 13.29
N ILE A 219 -6.68 -16.44 12.56
CA ILE A 219 -7.61 -17.54 12.72
C ILE A 219 -7.76 -18.33 11.42
N GLN A 220 -8.12 -19.61 11.57
CA GLN A 220 -8.31 -20.54 10.46
C GLN A 220 -9.50 -21.44 10.74
N ALA A 221 -10.31 -21.72 9.73
CA ALA A 221 -11.35 -22.74 9.79
C ALA A 221 -10.87 -24.03 9.10
N SER A 222 -11.03 -25.19 9.77
CA SER A 222 -10.65 -26.49 9.19
C SER A 222 -11.79 -27.21 8.46
N ASN A 223 -13.01 -26.70 8.54
CA ASN A 223 -14.19 -27.27 7.88
C ASN A 223 -15.03 -26.17 7.23
N ALA A 224 -15.83 -26.53 6.23
CA ALA A 224 -16.85 -25.64 5.69
C ALA A 224 -17.95 -25.39 6.73
N GLY A 225 -18.52 -24.20 6.74
CA GLY A 225 -19.53 -23.82 7.72
C GLY A 225 -19.66 -22.31 7.90
N GLN A 226 -20.54 -21.91 8.81
CA GLN A 226 -20.69 -20.53 9.22
C GLN A 226 -20.12 -20.36 10.62
N TYR A 227 -19.21 -19.40 10.76
CA TYR A 227 -18.53 -19.12 12.02
C TYR A 227 -18.73 -17.66 12.40
N ASN A 228 -18.82 -17.39 13.69
CA ASN A 228 -18.81 -16.04 14.23
C ASN A 228 -17.46 -15.77 14.91
N VAL A 229 -16.94 -14.58 14.63
CA VAL A 229 -15.89 -13.93 15.42
C VAL A 229 -16.56 -12.79 16.18
N SER A 230 -16.42 -12.76 17.49
CA SER A 230 -16.91 -11.64 18.29
C SER A 230 -15.90 -11.19 19.33
N GLY A 231 -16.03 -9.95 19.78
CA GLY A 231 -15.14 -9.34 20.76
C GLY A 231 -15.86 -8.26 21.54
N ILE A 232 -15.50 -8.12 22.81
CA ILE A 232 -15.96 -7.02 23.67
C ILE A 232 -14.73 -6.31 24.24
N TYR A 233 -14.60 -5.02 23.99
CA TYR A 233 -13.51 -4.21 24.52
C TYR A 233 -13.83 -3.74 25.93
N LYS A 234 -13.16 -4.34 26.92
CA LYS A 234 -13.46 -4.08 28.34
C LYS A 234 -12.24 -4.30 29.22
N ARG A 235 -12.32 -3.79 30.45
CA ARG A 235 -11.46 -4.26 31.53
C ARG A 235 -11.90 -5.66 31.95
N PRO A 236 -10.99 -6.65 32.07
CA PRO A 236 -11.36 -8.01 32.45
C PRO A 236 -12.19 -8.08 33.73
N TRP A 237 -11.91 -7.21 34.70
CA TRP A 237 -12.55 -7.15 36.02
C TRP A 237 -13.85 -6.31 36.09
N GLU A 238 -14.27 -5.62 35.02
CA GLU A 238 -15.52 -4.85 35.01
C GLU A 238 -16.70 -5.68 34.48
N ASN A 239 -17.90 -5.42 35.00
CA ASN A 239 -19.13 -6.06 34.51
C ASN A 239 -19.51 -5.52 33.14
N ILE A 240 -20.09 -6.36 32.28
CA ILE A 240 -20.61 -5.96 30.97
C ILE A 240 -21.88 -5.14 31.18
N THR A 241 -21.92 -3.95 30.59
CA THR A 241 -23.00 -2.97 30.70
C THR A 241 -23.87 -2.88 29.45
N GLY A 242 -23.38 -3.39 28.32
CA GLY A 242 -24.03 -3.32 27.00
C GLY A 242 -23.66 -2.08 26.19
N ASN A 243 -22.83 -1.19 26.74
CA ASN A 243 -22.35 0.03 26.06
C ASN A 243 -20.88 -0.08 25.61
N GLU A 244 -20.28 -1.26 25.76
CA GLU A 244 -18.89 -1.51 25.35
C GLU A 244 -18.74 -1.47 23.83
N ASN A 245 -17.54 -1.15 23.36
CA ASN A 245 -17.20 -1.37 21.97
C ASN A 245 -17.21 -2.89 21.72
N THR A 246 -17.89 -3.29 20.65
CA THR A 246 -17.97 -4.69 20.25
C THR A 246 -17.49 -4.85 18.83
N PHE A 247 -16.91 -6.01 18.55
CA PHE A 247 -16.60 -6.47 17.20
C PHE A 247 -17.41 -7.74 16.96
N ASN A 248 -18.09 -7.85 15.82
CA ASN A 248 -18.87 -9.02 15.46
C ASN A 248 -18.75 -9.24 13.96
N MET A 249 -18.38 -10.44 13.53
CA MET A 249 -18.23 -10.75 12.11
C MET A 249 -18.63 -12.19 11.82
N LYS A 250 -19.23 -12.40 10.65
CA LYS A 250 -19.56 -13.74 10.15
C LYS A 250 -18.57 -14.19 9.09
N LEU A 251 -18.07 -15.40 9.23
CA LEU A 251 -17.22 -16.06 8.24
C LEU A 251 -18.01 -17.21 7.62
N ASN A 252 -18.24 -17.14 6.31
CA ASN A 252 -18.86 -18.19 5.52
C ASN A 252 -17.75 -18.98 4.83
N VAL A 253 -17.40 -20.13 5.38
CA VAL A 253 -16.32 -20.99 4.89
C VAL A 253 -16.92 -22.00 3.92
N ASN A 254 -16.49 -21.92 2.67
CA ASN A 254 -16.91 -22.81 1.61
C ASN A 254 -15.82 -23.84 1.30
N PRO A 255 -16.19 -25.02 0.76
CA PRO A 255 -15.23 -26.04 0.32
C PRO A 255 -14.23 -25.53 -0.73
#